data_AF-I3L0U8-F1
#
_entry.id   AF-I3L0U8-F1
#
_cell.length_a   1.000
_cell.length_b   1.000
_cell.length_c   1.000
_cell.angle_alpha   90.00
_cell.angle_beta   90.00
_cell.angle_gamma   90.00
#
_symmetry.space_group_name_H-M   'P 1'
#
loop_
_entity.id
_entity.type
_entity.pdbx_description
1 polymer ?
#
loop_
_entity_poly.entity_id
_entity_poly.type
_entity_poly.pdbx_seq_one_letter_code
_entity_poly.pdbx_strand_id
1 'polypeptide(L)'
;MNDCIIRGDLANVRVGRHCVVKSRSVIRPPFKKFSKGVAFFPLHIGDHVFIEEDCVVNAAQIGSYVHVGKNCVIGRRCVLKDCCKILDNTVLPPETVVP
;
A
#
# COMPACT_ATOMS: atom_id res chain seq x y z
N MET A 1 15.23 -11.02 1.32
CA MET A 1 14.76 -9.64 1.56
C MET A 1 15.76 -8.71 0.92
N ASN A 2 15.76 -8.58 -0.39
CA ASN A 2 16.64 -7.64 -1.06
C ASN A 2 15.72 -6.53 -1.62
N ASP A 3 16.04 -5.27 -1.30
CA ASP A 3 15.46 -4.07 -1.92
C ASP A 3 14.00 -3.68 -1.57
N CYS A 4 13.46 -4.09 -0.42
CA CYS A 4 12.19 -3.54 0.07
C CYS A 4 12.41 -2.15 0.69
N ILE A 5 11.59 -1.16 0.29
CA ILE A 5 11.69 0.23 0.77
C ILE A 5 10.39 0.63 1.45
N ILE A 6 10.45 0.97 2.74
CA ILE A 6 9.32 1.53 3.49
C ILE A 6 9.64 2.97 3.85
N ARG A 7 8.93 3.92 3.24
CA ARG A 7 9.16 5.35 3.39
C ARG A 7 8.31 5.94 4.53
N GLY A 8 8.85 5.92 5.75
CA GLY A 8 8.23 6.57 6.92
C GLY A 8 8.61 8.05 7.12
N ASP A 9 9.37 8.64 6.20
CA ASP A 9 9.91 10.00 6.28
C ASP A 9 8.85 11.08 6.05
N LEU A 10 7.86 10.80 5.21
CA LEU A 10 6.87 11.80 4.76
C LEU A 10 5.60 11.81 5.61
N ALA A 11 5.18 10.64 6.10
CA ALA A 11 4.05 10.46 7.00
C ALA A 11 4.16 9.12 7.73
N ASN A 12 3.37 8.95 8.79
CA ASN A 12 3.37 7.75 9.59
C ASN A 12 2.91 6.53 8.79
N VAL A 13 3.70 5.45 8.80
CA VAL A 13 3.36 4.16 8.20
C VAL A 13 3.11 3.19 9.35
N ARG A 14 1.85 2.76 9.49
CA ARG A 14 1.44 1.77 10.49
C ARG A 14 1.28 0.43 9.82
N VAL A 15 1.97 -0.57 10.34
CA VAL A 15 1.92 -1.95 9.85
C VAL A 15 1.40 -2.84 10.97
N GLY A 16 0.35 -3.60 10.69
CA GLY A 16 -0.21 -4.57 11.61
C GLY A 16 0.68 -5.80 11.80
N ARG A 17 0.13 -6.80 12.48
CA ARG A 17 0.80 -8.04 12.85
C ARG A 17 0.80 -9.03 11.68
N HIS A 18 1.82 -9.88 11.64
CA HIS A 18 1.96 -10.95 10.64
C HIS A 18 1.89 -10.47 9.18
N CYS A 19 2.34 -9.24 8.93
CA CYS A 19 2.48 -8.71 7.56
C CYS A 19 3.76 -9.23 6.92
N VAL A 20 3.66 -9.63 5.66
CA VAL A 20 4.79 -10.08 4.86
C VAL A 20 4.95 -9.16 3.66
N VAL A 21 6.13 -8.57 3.52
CA VAL A 21 6.49 -7.74 2.36
C VAL A 21 7.67 -8.39 1.67
N LYS A 22 7.48 -8.80 0.41
CA LYS A 22 8.54 -9.41 -0.39
C LYS A 22 9.51 -8.36 -0.99
N SER A 23 10.55 -8.88 -1.63
CA SER A 23 11.65 -8.12 -2.24
C SER A 23 11.17 -7.12 -3.29
N ARG A 24 11.94 -6.03 -3.48
CA ARG A 24 11.70 -4.96 -4.47
C ARG A 24 10.36 -4.21 -4.34
N SER A 25 9.65 -4.39 -3.22
CA SER A 25 8.39 -3.70 -2.97
C SER A 25 8.64 -2.34 -2.30
N VAL A 26 7.91 -1.33 -2.77
CA VAL A 26 8.02 0.06 -2.33
C VAL A 26 6.73 0.48 -1.65
N ILE A 27 6.81 0.71 -0.35
CA ILE A 27 5.72 1.22 0.47
C ILE A 27 5.97 2.70 0.71
N ARG A 28 5.07 3.57 0.22
CA ARG A 28 5.15 5.01 0.46
C ARG A 28 3.78 5.60 0.83
N PRO A 29 3.74 6.58 1.75
CA PRO A 29 2.50 7.26 2.11
C PRO A 29 1.88 8.00 0.91
N PRO A 30 0.54 8.00 0.79
CA PRO A 30 -0.13 8.81 -0.23
C PRO A 30 0.01 10.29 0.08
N PHE A 31 0.10 11.09 -0.99
CA PHE A 31 0.13 12.54 -0.90
C PHE A 31 -0.99 13.18 -1.72
N LYS A 32 -1.43 14.36 -1.29
CA LYS A 32 -2.36 15.23 -2.04
C LYS A 32 -1.70 16.59 -2.23
N LYS A 33 -1.65 17.04 -3.48
CA LYS A 33 -1.24 18.41 -3.82
C LYS A 33 -2.43 19.33 -3.57
N PHE A 34 -2.24 20.32 -2.73
CA PHE A 34 -3.17 21.43 -2.50
C PHE A 34 -2.57 22.72 -3.10
N SER A 35 -3.39 23.74 -3.31
CA SER A 35 -2.93 25.01 -3.89
C SER A 35 -1.83 25.71 -3.08
N LYS A 36 -1.72 25.42 -1.76
CA LYS A 36 -0.72 26.00 -0.85
C LYS A 36 0.36 25.02 -0.38
N GLY A 37 0.40 23.77 -0.87
CA GLY A 37 1.41 22.79 -0.43
C GLY A 37 1.06 21.33 -0.70
N VAL A 38 1.86 20.40 -0.16
CA VAL A 38 1.65 18.95 -0.25
C VAL A 38 1.32 18.40 1.13
N ALA A 39 0.18 17.74 1.27
CA ALA A 39 -0.17 17.01 2.48
C ALA A 39 0.09 15.52 2.29
N PHE A 40 0.74 14.90 3.26
CA PHE A 40 0.93 13.45 3.33
C PHE A 40 -0.07 12.85 4.31
N PHE A 41 -0.71 11.76 3.90
CA PHE A 41 -1.63 11.03 4.76
C PHE A 41 -0.93 9.79 5.30
N PRO A 42 -1.18 9.41 6.57
CA PRO A 42 -0.62 8.18 7.11
C PRO A 42 -1.13 6.98 6.30
N LEU A 43 -0.25 6.01 6.07
CA LEU A 43 -0.62 4.73 5.50
C LEU A 43 -0.92 3.75 6.63
N HIS A 44 -2.09 3.12 6.57
CA HIS A 44 -2.49 2.09 7.52
C HIS A 44 -2.55 0.73 6.83
N ILE A 45 -1.77 -0.24 7.33
CA ILE A 45 -1.79 -1.64 6.89
C ILE A 45 -2.32 -2.48 8.06
N GLY A 46 -3.38 -3.25 7.83
CA GLY A 46 -4.00 -4.15 8.80
C GLY A 46 -3.16 -5.37 9.14
N ASP A 47 -3.79 -6.38 9.73
CA ASP A 47 -3.13 -7.63 10.14
C ASP A 47 -3.16 -8.68 9.01
N HIS A 48 -2.19 -9.60 8.99
CA HIS A 48 -2.12 -10.70 8.01
C HIS A 48 -2.12 -10.23 6.54
N VAL A 49 -1.43 -9.14 6.24
CA VAL A 49 -1.29 -8.64 4.87
C VAL A 49 -0.09 -9.27 4.18
N PHE A 50 -0.31 -9.81 2.98
CA PHE A 50 0.75 -10.32 2.11
C PHE A 50 0.95 -9.40 0.92
N ILE A 51 2.15 -8.83 0.79
CA ILE A 51 2.59 -8.04 -0.36
C ILE A 51 3.68 -8.84 -1.07
N GLU A 52 3.37 -9.25 -2.29
CA GLU A 52 4.30 -9.96 -3.16
C GLU A 52 5.42 -9.05 -3.72
N GLU A 53 6.23 -9.57 -4.64
CA GLU A 53 7.40 -8.90 -5.20
C GLU A 53 7.02 -7.78 -6.18
N ASP A 54 7.91 -6.80 -6.32
CA ASP A 54 7.79 -5.70 -7.29
C ASP A 54 6.51 -4.86 -7.14
N CYS A 55 5.99 -4.74 -5.92
CA CYS A 55 4.76 -4.02 -5.65
C CYS A 55 5.02 -2.57 -5.25
N VAL A 56 4.19 -1.65 -5.75
CA VAL A 56 4.21 -0.24 -5.33
C VAL A 56 2.94 0.08 -4.57
N VAL A 57 3.07 0.37 -3.28
CA VAL A 57 1.94 0.59 -2.37
C VAL A 57 1.83 2.07 -1.99
N ASN A 58 0.75 2.71 -2.46
CA ASN A 58 0.40 4.11 -2.15
C ASN A 58 -1.01 4.24 -1.56
N ALA A 59 -1.53 3.16 -0.98
CA ALA A 59 -2.85 3.12 -0.38
C ALA A 59 -2.96 4.11 0.79
N ALA A 60 -4.17 4.57 1.09
CA ALA A 60 -4.43 5.21 2.39
C ALA A 60 -4.63 4.14 3.46
N GLN A 61 -5.35 3.08 3.11
CA GLN A 61 -5.69 2.00 4.02
C GLN A 61 -5.67 0.67 3.29
N ILE A 62 -5.04 -0.31 3.92
CA ILE A 62 -5.09 -1.73 3.58
C ILE A 62 -5.71 -2.43 4.78
N GLY A 63 -6.81 -3.14 4.55
CA GLY A 63 -7.50 -3.96 5.54
C GLY A 63 -6.67 -5.16 5.99
N SER A 64 -7.29 -6.01 6.78
CA SER A 64 -6.71 -7.26 7.27
C SER A 64 -6.97 -8.41 6.30
N TYR A 65 -6.12 -9.44 6.31
CA TYR A 65 -6.21 -10.60 5.41
C TYR A 65 -6.20 -10.24 3.91
N VAL A 66 -5.44 -9.20 3.56
CA VAL A 66 -5.30 -8.76 2.18
C VAL A 66 -4.10 -9.42 1.52
N HIS A 67 -4.29 -9.96 0.32
CA HIS A 67 -3.21 -10.50 -0.51
C HIS A 67 -3.01 -9.65 -1.76
N VAL A 68 -1.86 -8.99 -1.87
CA VAL A 68 -1.44 -8.23 -3.04
C VAL A 68 -0.50 -9.09 -3.87
N GLY A 69 -0.94 -9.43 -5.08
CA GLY A 69 -0.17 -10.18 -6.08
C GLY A 69 1.09 -9.47 -6.57
N LYS A 70 1.89 -10.17 -7.36
CA LYS A 70 3.19 -9.68 -7.89
C LYS A 70 3.00 -8.53 -8.86
N ASN A 71 3.99 -7.63 -8.94
CA ASN A 71 4.02 -6.54 -9.91
C ASN A 71 2.75 -5.67 -9.88
N CYS A 72 2.18 -5.48 -8.68
CA CYS A 72 0.98 -4.69 -8.48
C CYS A 72 1.30 -3.24 -8.18
N VAL A 73 0.53 -2.33 -8.78
CA VAL A 73 0.64 -0.90 -8.52
C VAL A 73 -0.63 -0.41 -7.84
N ILE A 74 -0.53 -0.08 -6.57
CA ILE A 74 -1.64 0.49 -5.80
C ILE A 74 -1.63 2.01 -5.96
N GLY A 75 -2.73 2.53 -6.50
CA GLY A 75 -2.96 3.95 -6.70
C GLY A 75 -2.94 4.75 -5.39
N ARG A 76 -2.86 6.07 -5.55
CA ARG A 76 -2.87 7.00 -4.40
C ARG A 76 -4.24 6.97 -3.74
N ARG A 77 -4.27 6.92 -2.40
CA ARG A 77 -5.53 6.91 -1.61
C ARG A 77 -6.46 5.74 -1.93
N CYS A 78 -5.93 4.64 -2.45
CA CYS A 78 -6.72 3.42 -2.53
C CYS A 78 -7.09 2.93 -1.12
N VAL A 79 -8.27 2.33 -1.02
CA VAL A 79 -8.74 1.67 0.19
C VAL A 79 -8.98 0.21 -0.18
N LEU A 80 -8.19 -0.69 0.38
CA LEU A 80 -8.41 -2.13 0.27
C LEU A 80 -9.15 -2.55 1.53
N LYS A 81 -10.34 -3.13 1.38
CA LYS A 81 -11.09 -3.67 2.52
C LYS A 81 -10.47 -4.98 3.02
N ASP A 82 -11.07 -5.53 4.07
CA ASP A 82 -10.64 -6.79 4.65
C ASP A 82 -10.93 -7.96 3.70
N CYS A 83 -10.08 -8.98 3.73
CA CYS A 83 -10.23 -10.21 2.92
C CYS A 83 -10.17 -10.00 1.40
N CYS A 84 -9.62 -8.89 0.92
CA CYS A 84 -9.45 -8.64 -0.51
C CYS A 84 -8.23 -9.37 -1.07
N LYS A 85 -8.30 -9.78 -2.35
CA LYS A 85 -7.14 -10.26 -3.11
C LYS A 85 -6.97 -9.46 -4.38
N ILE A 86 -5.76 -8.94 -4.58
CA ILE A 86 -5.33 -8.30 -5.82
C ILE A 86 -4.50 -9.30 -6.60
N LEU A 87 -4.86 -9.49 -7.86
CA LEU A 87 -4.19 -10.44 -8.75
C LEU A 87 -2.88 -9.85 -9.30
N ASP A 88 -1.97 -10.74 -9.70
CA ASP A 88 -0.68 -10.35 -10.27
C ASP A 88 -0.85 -9.40 -11.47
N ASN A 89 0.07 -8.45 -11.63
CA ASN A 89 0.09 -7.42 -12.68
C ASN A 89 -1.13 -6.47 -12.67
N THR A 90 -1.79 -6.31 -11.52
CA THR A 90 -2.92 -5.39 -11.39
C THR A 90 -2.44 -3.97 -11.09
N VAL A 91 -3.03 -3.00 -11.78
CA VAL A 91 -2.87 -1.57 -11.49
C VAL A 91 -4.18 -1.03 -10.95
N LEU A 92 -4.20 -0.61 -9.70
CA LEU A 92 -5.34 0.09 -9.13
C LEU A 92 -5.26 1.59 -9.44
N PRO A 93 -6.31 2.18 -10.04
CA PRO A 93 -6.40 3.62 -10.18
C PRO A 93 -6.40 4.31 -8.81
N PRO A 94 -5.94 5.56 -8.72
CA PRO A 94 -6.05 6.35 -7.49
C PRO A 94 -7.51 6.44 -7.03
N GLU A 95 -7.73 6.52 -5.72
CA GLU A 95 -9.05 6.60 -5.07
C GLU A 95 -9.96 5.37 -5.29
N THR A 96 -9.41 4.28 -5.81
CA THR A 96 -10.15 3.01 -5.92
C THR A 96 -10.40 2.40 -4.56
N VAL A 97 -11.64 1.95 -4.35
CA VAL A 97 -12.03 1.13 -3.21
C VAL A 97 -12.17 -0.31 -3.69
N VAL A 98 -11.33 -1.21 -3.18
CA VAL A 98 -11.49 -2.65 -3.39
C VAL A 98 -12.41 -3.17 -2.29
N PRO A 99 -13.59 -3.71 -2.63
CA PRO A 99 -14.56 -4.20 -1.67
C PRO A 99 -14.13 -5.50 -1.00
#